data_AF-A0AAN0RKU7-F1
#
_entry.id   AF-A0AAN0RKU7-F1
#
_cell.length_a   1.000
_cell.length_b   1.000
_cell.length_c   1.000
_cell.angle_alpha   90.00
_cell.angle_beta   90.00
_cell.angle_gamma   90.00
#
_symmetry.space_group_name_H-M   'P 1'
#
loop_
_entity.id
_entity.type
_entity.pdbx_description
1 polymer ?
#
loop_
_entity_poly.entity_id
_entity_poly.type
_entity_poly.pdbx_seq_one_letter_code
_entity_poly.pdbx_strand_id
1 'polypeptide(L)'
;MDGKFTDGNGGRPKGSRNKATIAIDSLLEGQAEALTQTAISKALDGDSIALRLCMDRIAPPIKDKPVVFPLAQMRDAMDASQAAGSVLSAVSDGTLTFNQPVALAN
;
A
#
# COMPACT_ATOMS: atom_id res chain seq x y z
N MET A 1 -34.88 4.68 -25.66
CA MET A 1 -34.43 3.33 -25.22
C MET A 1 -34.15 3.47 -23.74
N ASP A 2 -35.20 3.34 -22.93
CA ASP A 2 -35.17 3.80 -21.55
C ASP A 2 -34.56 2.73 -20.66
N GLY A 3 -33.31 2.96 -20.23
CA GLY A 3 -32.54 2.09 -19.33
C GLY A 3 -33.05 2.10 -17.89
N LYS A 4 -34.37 2.11 -17.69
CA LYS A 4 -34.97 2.12 -16.35
C LYS A 4 -34.99 0.70 -15.82
N PHE A 5 -34.27 0.47 -14.71
CA PHE A 5 -34.33 -0.79 -13.99
C PHE A 5 -35.77 -0.99 -13.48
N THR A 6 -36.41 -2.06 -13.92
CA THR A 6 -37.75 -2.49 -13.51
C THR A 6 -37.75 -3.01 -12.07
N ASP A 7 -38.86 -2.87 -11.37
CA ASP A 7 -39.06 -3.52 -10.07
C ASP A 7 -39.00 -5.05 -10.26
N GLY A 8 -38.13 -5.72 -9.50
CA GLY A 8 -37.80 -7.15 -9.65
C GLY A 8 -36.35 -7.44 -10.07
N ASN A 9 -35.58 -6.41 -10.40
CA ASN A 9 -34.18 -6.55 -10.77
C ASN A 9 -33.32 -6.53 -9.50
N GLY A 10 -33.13 -7.68 -8.84
CA GLY A 10 -32.32 -7.80 -7.61
C GLY A 10 -30.84 -7.40 -7.72
N GLY A 11 -30.44 -6.79 -8.84
CA GLY A 11 -29.07 -6.40 -9.14
C GLY A 11 -28.15 -7.60 -9.32
N ARG A 12 -26.87 -7.30 -9.53
CA ARG A 12 -25.82 -8.30 -9.42
C ARG A 12 -25.60 -8.63 -7.94
N PRO A 13 -25.42 -9.91 -7.56
CA PRO A 13 -25.10 -10.29 -6.19
C PRO A 13 -23.91 -9.51 -5.65
N LYS A 14 -23.97 -9.10 -4.38
CA LYS A 14 -22.87 -8.38 -3.72
C LYS A 14 -21.59 -9.22 -3.80
N GLY A 15 -20.55 -8.66 -4.41
CA GLY A 15 -19.26 -9.34 -4.60
C GLY A 15 -19.12 -10.13 -5.91
N SER A 16 -20.14 -10.19 -6.78
CA SER A 16 -20.00 -10.84 -8.08
C SER A 16 -19.00 -10.07 -8.96
N ARG A 17 -17.93 -10.75 -9.41
CA ARG A 17 -17.02 -10.18 -10.41
C ARG A 17 -17.68 -10.14 -11.78
N ASN A 18 -17.34 -9.13 -12.57
CA ASN A 18 -17.83 -9.08 -13.95
C ASN A 18 -17.10 -10.17 -14.79
N LYS A 19 -17.72 -10.63 -15.88
CA LYS A 19 -17.14 -11.68 -16.73
C LYS A 19 -15.78 -11.28 -17.34
N ALA A 20 -15.57 -9.99 -17.63
CA ALA A 20 -14.32 -9.50 -18.17
C ALA A 20 -13.17 -9.57 -17.15
N THR A 21 -13.43 -9.28 -15.87
CA THR A 21 -12.45 -9.41 -14.78
C THR A 21 -12.01 -10.85 -14.63
N ILE A 22 -12.94 -11.81 -14.71
CA ILE A 22 -12.59 -13.24 -14.66
C ILE A 22 -11.69 -13.62 -15.83
N ALA A 23 -12.03 -13.19 -17.05
CA ALA A 23 -11.21 -13.46 -18.23
C ALA A 23 -9.81 -12.82 -18.14
N ILE A 24 -9.72 -11.59 -17.62
CA ILE A 24 -8.45 -10.90 -17.39
C ILE A 24 -7.61 -11.65 -16.34
N ASP A 25 -8.22 -12.06 -15.22
CA ASP A 25 -7.53 -12.82 -14.18
C ASP A 25 -6.93 -14.11 -14.77
N SER A 26 -7.70 -14.85 -15.57
CA SER A 26 -7.22 -16.05 -16.26
C SER A 26 -6.09 -15.80 -17.27
N LEU A 27 -6.08 -14.64 -17.93
CA LEU A 27 -5.00 -14.27 -18.84
C LEU A 27 -3.72 -13.86 -18.10
N LEU A 28 -3.85 -13.25 -16.92
CA LEU A 28 -2.73 -12.76 -16.11
C LEU A 28 -2.11 -13.85 -15.23
N GLU A 29 -2.80 -14.96 -15.03
CA GLU A 29 -2.32 -16.07 -14.22
C GLU A 29 -0.98 -16.61 -14.77
N GLY A 30 0.04 -16.64 -13.92
CA GLY A 30 1.40 -17.05 -14.28
C GLY A 30 2.20 -16.03 -15.12
N GLN A 31 1.64 -14.88 -15.50
CA GLN A 31 2.33 -13.89 -16.35
C GLN A 31 3.21 -12.90 -15.58
N ALA A 32 3.27 -13.00 -14.25
CA ALA A 32 3.94 -12.02 -13.40
C ALA A 32 5.42 -11.79 -13.80
N GLU A 33 6.18 -12.87 -14.02
CA GLU A 33 7.58 -12.77 -14.41
C GLU A 33 7.76 -12.15 -15.81
N ALA A 34 7.01 -12.65 -16.80
CA ALA A 34 7.10 -12.18 -18.19
C ALA A 34 6.72 -10.69 -18.32
N LEU A 35 5.66 -10.25 -17.63
CA LEU A 35 5.25 -8.85 -17.60
C LEU A 35 6.30 -7.98 -16.91
N THR A 36 6.92 -8.47 -15.83
CA THR A 36 7.96 -7.74 -15.11
C THR A 36 9.22 -7.57 -15.98
N GLN A 37 9.67 -8.63 -16.65
CA GLN A 37 10.82 -8.56 -17.57
C GLN A 37 10.55 -7.59 -18.73
N THR A 38 9.34 -7.62 -19.29
CA THR A 38 8.93 -6.70 -20.35
C THR A 38 8.95 -5.24 -19.87
N ALA A 39 8.45 -4.98 -18.66
CA ALA A 39 8.49 -3.64 -18.08
C ALA A 39 9.93 -3.15 -17.89
N ILE A 40 10.83 -4.01 -17.40
CA ILE A 40 12.26 -3.67 -17.25
C ILE A 40 12.89 -3.35 -18.61
N SER A 41 12.67 -4.18 -19.64
CA SER A 41 13.22 -3.92 -20.97
C SER A 41 12.74 -2.57 -21.52
N LYS A 42 11.44 -2.29 -21.44
CA LYS A 42 10.89 -1.01 -21.90
C LYS A 42 11.44 0.18 -21.13
N ALA A 43 11.64 0.03 -19.83
CA ALA A 43 12.25 1.06 -18.99
C ALA A 43 13.68 1.36 -19.47
N LEU A 44 14.48 0.32 -19.76
CA LEU A 44 15.84 0.47 -20.28
C LEU A 44 15.87 1.08 -21.69
N ASP A 45 14.85 0.82 -22.51
CA ASP A 45 14.67 1.42 -23.83
C ASP A 45 14.17 2.89 -23.78
N GLY A 46 13.92 3.43 -22.57
CA GLY A 46 13.57 4.84 -22.36
C GLY A 46 12.08 5.14 -22.19
N ASP A 47 11.23 4.12 -22.00
CA ASP A 47 9.84 4.34 -21.63
C ASP A 47 9.75 4.93 -20.21
N SER A 48 9.42 6.21 -20.12
CA SER A 48 9.31 6.94 -18.85
C SER A 48 8.28 6.37 -17.87
N ILE A 49 7.21 5.74 -18.36
CA ILE A 49 6.17 5.15 -17.52
C ILE A 49 6.71 3.86 -16.90
N ALA A 50 7.37 3.03 -17.70
CA ALA A 50 8.02 1.82 -17.23
C ALA A 50 9.16 2.15 -16.25
N LEU A 51 9.97 3.18 -16.54
CA LEU A 51 11.00 3.68 -15.62
C LEU A 51 10.40 4.11 -14.28
N ARG A 52 9.33 4.90 -14.31
CA ARG A 52 8.65 5.33 -13.08
C ARG A 52 8.14 4.13 -12.28
N LEU A 53 7.50 3.16 -12.93
CA LEU A 53 7.03 1.94 -12.27
C LEU A 53 8.18 1.19 -11.58
N CYS A 54 9.31 1.02 -12.26
CA CYS A 54 10.49 0.39 -11.68
C CYS A 54 11.06 1.21 -10.51
N MET A 55 11.13 2.53 -10.64
CA MET A 55 11.64 3.42 -9.58
C MET A 55 10.75 3.42 -8.35
N ASP A 56 9.42 3.45 -8.50
CA ASP A 56 8.46 3.37 -7.40
C ASP A 56 8.62 2.06 -6.59
N ARG A 57 9.14 0.98 -7.22
CA ARG A 57 9.43 -0.28 -6.54
C ARG A 57 10.80 -0.30 -5.86
N ILE A 58 11.82 0.30 -6.46
CA ILE A 58 13.21 0.36 -5.96
C ILE A 58 13.33 1.35 -4.80
N ALA A 59 12.79 2.55 -4.98
CA ALA A 59 12.79 3.65 -4.03
C ALA A 59 11.34 4.06 -3.72
N PRO A 60 10.55 3.18 -3.06
CA PRO A 60 9.20 3.52 -2.70
C PRO A 60 9.22 4.78 -1.81
N PRO A 61 8.28 5.72 -2.02
CA PRO A 61 8.13 6.83 -1.09
C PRO A 61 7.97 6.27 0.32
N ILE A 62 8.56 6.96 1.30
CA ILE A 62 8.74 6.56 2.71
C ILE A 62 7.46 6.07 3.44
N LYS A 63 6.30 6.21 2.81
CA LYS A 63 4.98 5.78 3.29
C LYS A 63 4.89 4.29 3.65
N ASP A 64 5.64 3.43 2.98
CA ASP A 64 5.43 1.98 3.08
C ASP A 64 6.43 1.23 3.97
N LYS A 65 7.40 1.94 4.58
CA LYS A 65 8.38 1.32 5.48
C LYS A 65 8.06 1.68 6.94
N PRO A 66 7.57 0.73 7.75
CA PRO A 66 7.40 0.95 9.17
C PRO A 66 8.74 1.30 9.80
N VAL A 67 8.77 2.35 10.62
CA VAL A 67 9.93 2.65 11.46
C VAL A 67 9.74 1.90 12.78
N VAL A 68 10.79 1.22 13.21
CA VAL A 68 10.83 0.59 14.53
C VAL A 68 11.15 1.68 15.54
N PHE A 69 10.19 1.97 16.43
CA PHE A 69 10.41 2.90 17.53
C PHE A 69 10.50 2.10 18.83
N PRO A 70 11.67 2.10 19.51
CA PRO A 70 11.82 1.38 20.76
C PRO A 70 11.03 2.09 21.86
N LEU A 71 10.01 1.43 22.39
CA LEU A 71 9.29 1.90 23.57
C LEU A 71 9.70 1.10 24.78
N ALA A 72 9.96 1.79 25.88
CA ALA A 72 10.15 1.12 27.16
C ALA A 72 8.82 0.49 27.60
N GLN A 73 8.91 -0.68 28.25
CA GLN A 73 7.74 -1.35 28.81
C GLN A 73 7.05 -0.46 29.84
N MET A 74 5.78 -0.11 29.58
CA MET A 74 4.97 0.68 30.50
C MET A 74 4.39 -0.21 31.60
N ARG A 75 4.72 0.06 32.86
CA ARG A 75 4.20 -0.66 34.04
C ARG A 75 3.24 0.18 34.85
N ASP A 76 3.40 1.50 34.81
CA ASP A 76 2.53 2.46 35.47
C ASP A 76 2.20 3.69 34.61
N ALA A 77 1.45 4.62 35.18
CA ALA A 77 1.04 5.85 34.49
C ALA A 77 2.20 6.82 34.22
N MET A 78 3.27 6.76 35.03
CA MET A 78 4.45 7.59 34.84
C MET A 78 5.24 7.11 33.62
N ASP A 79 5.39 5.80 33.45
CA ASP A 79 6.02 5.21 32.28
C ASP A 79 5.28 5.57 30.99
N ALA A 80 3.94 5.59 31.02
CA ALA A 80 3.13 6.00 29.88
C ALA A 80 3.35 7.46 29.49
N SER A 81 3.47 8.36 30.47
CA SER A 81 3.79 9.77 30.23
C SER A 81 5.18 9.94 29.61
N GLN A 82 6.17 9.20 30.11
CA GLN A 82 7.54 9.22 29.56
C GLN A 82 7.58 8.67 28.12
N ALA A 83 6.85 7.59 27.83
CA ALA A 83 6.72 7.03 26.49
C ALA A 83 6.07 8.02 25.51
N ALA A 84 5.03 8.75 25.94
CA ALA A 84 4.44 9.81 25.12
C ALA A 84 5.43 10.96 24.86
N GLY A 85 6.22 11.33 25.87
CA GLY A 85 7.28 12.34 25.74
C GLY A 85 8.37 11.95 24.75
N SER A 86 8.81 10.69 24.76
CA SER A 86 9.85 10.20 23.84
C SER A 86 9.36 10.19 22.38
N VAL A 87 8.10 9.82 22.13
CA VAL A 87 7.49 9.91 20.80
C VAL A 87 7.43 11.36 20.33
N LEU A 88 6.99 12.29 21.18
CA LEU A 88 6.91 13.71 20.82
C LEU A 88 8.28 14.31 20.51
N SER A 89 9.32 13.95 21.27
CA SER A 89 10.70 14.38 20.99
C SER A 89 11.21 13.81 19.66
N ALA A 90 10.96 12.53 19.39
CA ALA A 90 11.39 11.91 18.13
C ALA A 90 10.70 12.54 16.90
N VAL A 91 9.45 13.01 17.08
CA VAL A 91 8.73 13.77 16.05
C VAL A 91 9.28 15.18 15.90
N SER A 92 9.60 15.88 17.00
CA SER A 92 10.19 17.23 16.92
C SER A 92 11.56 17.21 16.24
N ASP A 93 12.33 16.16 16.45
CA ASP A 93 13.69 16.01 15.90
C ASP A 93 13.68 15.47 14.46
N GLY A 94 12.50 15.19 13.90
CA GLY A 94 12.32 14.70 12.53
C GLY A 94 12.73 13.24 12.33
N THR A 95 12.98 12.50 13.41
CA THR A 95 13.34 11.07 13.37
C THR A 95 12.08 10.21 13.11
N LEU A 96 10.93 10.69 13.56
CA LEU A 96 9.60 10.18 13.19
C LEU A 96 8.81 11.27 12.48
N THR A 97 8.07 10.90 11.43
CA THR A 97 7.13 11.81 10.77
C THR A 97 5.69 11.36 11.00
N PHE A 98 4.76 12.32 11.10
CA PHE A 98 3.35 12.06 11.44
C PHE A 98 2.61 11.09 10.51
N ASN A 99 3.08 10.94 9.28
CA ASN A 99 2.46 10.10 8.25
C ASN A 99 3.13 8.73 8.09
N GLN A 100 4.10 8.40 8.93
CA GLN A 100 4.75 7.08 8.92
C GLN A 100 4.02 6.12 9.87
N PRO A 101 3.74 4.87 9.44
CA PRO A 101 3.33 3.82 10.35
C PRO A 101 4.50 3.47 11.29
N VAL A 102 4.21 3.39 12.59
CA VAL A 102 5.20 3.01 13.62
C VAL A 102 4.85 1.63 14.16
N ALA A 103 5.82 0.73 14.14
CA ALA A 103 5.72 -0.56 14.83
C ALA A 103 6.32 -0.41 16.23
N LEU A 104 5.51 -0.69 17.26
CA LEU A 104 5.94 -0.66 18.65
C LEU A 104 6.58 -2.01 19.01
N ALA A 105 7.84 -1.97 19.44
CA ALA A 105 8.54 -3.14 19.96
C ALA A 105 8.86 -2.92 21.44
N ASN A 106 8.52 -3.92 22.27
CA ASN A 106 8.76 -3.96 23.72
C ASN A 106 9.71 -5.11 24.07
#